data_AF-A0A2U1CM73-F1
#
_entry.id   AF-A0A2U1CM73-F1
#
_cell.length_a   1.000
_cell.length_b   1.000
_cell.length_c   1.000
_cell.angle_alpha   90.00
_cell.angle_beta   90.00
_cell.angle_gamma   90.00
#
_symmetry.space_group_name_H-M   'P 1'
#
loop_
_entity.id
_entity.type
_entity.pdbx_description
1 polymer ?
#
loop_
_entity_poly.entity_id
_entity_poly.type
_entity_poly.pdbx_seq_one_letter_code
_entity_poly.pdbx_strand_id
1 'polypeptide(L)'
;MTLKLILEQVSQLLFQPVLALLVALVIWTLVALGMFLRSLASRWRGHRPAAARFTRLVDTAAAEKTSNPDLRIEKLLAQAEHGGLRSLNSVRFAVRAGPSLGLMGTLIPMAAGLSGLARGDLPALAEHMVVAFSATIVGIAIGVVAHMIAMVREGWLRQDLDDIRLHAEHVLRAHETAAAREGA
;
A
#
# COMPACT_ATOMS: atom_id res chain seq x y z
N MET A 1 0.50 14.82 -42.55
CA MET A 1 0.74 13.36 -42.49
C MET A 1 1.76 12.98 -41.42
N THR A 2 2.80 13.79 -41.20
CA THR A 2 3.86 13.59 -40.20
C THR A 2 3.40 13.63 -38.73
N LEU A 3 2.50 14.54 -38.34
CA LEU A 3 2.07 14.66 -36.94
C LEU A 3 1.29 13.44 -36.40
N LYS A 4 0.48 12.80 -37.27
CA LYS A 4 -0.29 11.59 -36.91
C LYS A 4 0.64 10.40 -36.67
N LEU A 5 1.64 10.21 -37.52
CA LEU A 5 2.65 9.15 -37.38
C LEU A 5 3.50 9.32 -36.12
N ILE A 6 3.86 10.57 -35.79
CA ILE A 6 4.58 10.86 -34.55
C ILE A 6 3.73 10.50 -33.32
N LEU A 7 2.46 10.89 -33.30
CA LEU A 7 1.57 10.56 -32.18
C LEU A 7 1.34 9.05 -32.04
N GLU A 8 1.21 8.34 -33.16
CA GLU A 8 1.04 6.88 -33.19
C GLU A 8 2.29 6.15 -32.68
N GLN A 9 3.49 6.57 -33.12
CA GLN A 9 4.76 6.04 -32.61
C GLN A 9 4.96 6.34 -31.12
N VAL A 10 4.62 7.54 -30.67
CA VAL A 10 4.70 7.89 -29.24
C VAL A 10 3.74 7.04 -28.42
N SER A 11 2.51 6.83 -28.89
CA SER A 11 1.53 5.97 -28.22
C SER A 11 1.99 4.51 -28.13
N GLN A 12 2.53 3.96 -29.21
CA GLN A 12 3.10 2.59 -29.23
C GLN A 12 4.32 2.45 -28.31
N LEU A 13 5.18 3.47 -28.27
CA LEU A 13 6.34 3.50 -27.38
C LEU A 13 5.92 3.60 -25.91
N LEU A 14 4.80 4.28 -25.61
CA LEU A 14 4.20 4.35 -24.27
C LEU A 14 3.43 3.08 -23.89
N PHE A 15 2.97 2.27 -24.84
CA PHE A 15 2.23 1.05 -24.54
C PHE A 15 3.07 0.01 -23.79
N GLN A 16 4.29 -0.25 -24.26
CA GLN A 16 5.18 -1.23 -23.64
C GLN A 16 5.54 -0.92 -22.18
N PRO A 17 5.94 0.30 -21.79
CA PRO A 17 6.21 0.62 -20.40
C PRO A 17 4.95 0.57 -19.54
N VAL A 18 3.76 0.92 -20.08
CA VAL A 18 2.49 0.77 -19.34
C VAL A 18 2.20 -0.70 -19.05
N LEU A 19 2.34 -1.58 -20.05
CA LEU A 19 2.12 -3.01 -19.87
C LEU A 19 3.15 -3.62 -18.91
N ALA A 20 4.42 -3.25 -19.03
CA ALA A 20 5.48 -3.70 -18.13
C ALA A 20 5.21 -3.25 -16.68
N LEU A 21 4.78 -2.01 -16.49
CA LEU A 21 4.41 -1.48 -15.18
C LEU A 21 3.18 -2.19 -14.61
N LEU A 22 2.18 -2.48 -15.44
CA LEU A 22 1.01 -3.26 -15.05
C LEU A 22 1.41 -4.66 -14.57
N VAL A 23 2.26 -5.38 -15.32
CA VAL A 23 2.78 -6.70 -14.94
C VAL A 23 3.60 -6.62 -13.65
N ALA A 24 4.47 -5.61 -13.50
CA ALA A 24 5.21 -5.39 -12.25
C ALA A 24 4.27 -5.14 -11.07
N LEU A 25 3.20 -4.36 -11.28
CA LEU A 25 2.18 -4.10 -10.28
C LEU A 25 1.42 -5.38 -9.90
N VAL A 26 1.13 -6.28 -10.86
CA VAL A 26 0.53 -7.60 -10.60
C VAL A 26 1.43 -8.43 -9.70
N ILE A 27 2.71 -8.58 -10.05
CA ILE A 27 3.68 -9.35 -9.27
C ILE A 27 3.76 -8.78 -7.85
N TRP A 28 3.89 -7.46 -7.73
CA TRP A 28 3.93 -6.80 -6.44
C TRP A 28 2.65 -7.01 -5.63
N THR A 29 1.47 -6.95 -6.26
CA THR A 29 0.18 -7.19 -5.61
C THR A 29 0.04 -8.63 -5.14
N LEU A 30 0.51 -9.62 -5.92
CA LEU A 30 0.54 -11.03 -5.51
C LEU A 30 1.42 -11.24 -4.28
N VAL A 31 2.60 -10.63 -4.25
CA VAL A 31 3.51 -10.69 -3.09
C VAL A 31 2.88 -10.00 -1.88
N ALA A 32 2.27 -8.82 -2.06
CA ALA A 32 1.57 -8.10 -1.01
C ALA A 32 0.39 -8.89 -0.43
N LEU A 33 -0.37 -9.56 -1.29
CA LEU A 33 -1.48 -10.43 -0.92
C LEU A 33 -1.00 -11.66 -0.16
N GLY A 34 0.08 -12.31 -0.60
CA GLY A 34 0.70 -13.43 0.11
C GLY A 34 1.22 -13.04 1.51
N MET A 35 1.89 -11.89 1.62
CA MET A 35 2.32 -11.35 2.92
C MET A 35 1.13 -11.02 3.82
N PHE A 36 0.03 -10.52 3.25
CA PHE A 36 -1.21 -10.22 3.96
C PHE A 36 -1.95 -11.48 4.43
N LEU A 37 -2.03 -12.52 3.61
CA LEU A 37 -2.58 -13.83 3.99
C LEU A 37 -1.78 -14.45 5.13
N ARG A 38 -0.45 -14.34 5.08
CA ARG A 38 0.42 -14.79 6.17
C ARG A 38 0.16 -13.99 7.46
N SER A 39 -0.04 -12.68 7.38
CA SER A 39 -0.31 -11.85 8.57
C SER A 39 -1.71 -12.08 9.16
N LEU A 40 -2.71 -12.33 8.31
CA LEU A 40 -4.04 -12.80 8.73
C LEU A 40 -3.93 -14.14 9.46
N ALA A 41 -3.21 -15.11 8.88
CA ALA A 41 -3.03 -16.43 9.45
C ALA A 41 -2.25 -16.41 10.78
N SER A 42 -1.32 -15.48 10.97
CA SER A 42 -0.63 -15.30 12.26
C SER A 42 -1.54 -14.69 13.32
N ARG A 43 -2.41 -13.72 12.94
CA ARG A 43 -3.39 -13.13 13.88
C ARG A 43 -4.48 -14.12 14.28
N TRP A 44 -4.93 -14.98 13.36
CA TRP A 44 -5.85 -16.09 13.68
C TRP A 44 -5.22 -17.15 14.60
N ARG A 45 -3.88 -17.28 14.62
CA ARG A 45 -3.12 -18.11 15.56
C ARG A 45 -2.65 -17.35 16.82
N GLY A 46 -3.24 -16.19 17.11
CA GLY A 46 -2.98 -15.44 18.34
C GLY A 46 -1.63 -14.71 18.43
N HIS A 47 -0.82 -14.71 17.36
CA HIS A 47 0.47 -14.02 17.35
C HIS A 47 0.30 -12.62 16.75
N ARG A 48 0.45 -11.57 17.58
CA ARG A 48 0.51 -10.15 17.18
C ARG A 48 1.98 -9.65 17.12
N PRO A 49 2.75 -9.97 16.07
CA PRO A 49 4.18 -9.67 16.02
C PRO A 49 4.52 -8.17 15.90
N ALA A 50 3.59 -7.34 15.41
CA ALA A 50 3.80 -5.90 15.28
C ALA A 50 3.74 -5.19 16.65
N ALA A 51 2.70 -5.49 17.45
CA ALA A 51 2.57 -5.03 18.83
C ALA A 51 3.78 -5.49 19.67
N ALA A 52 4.17 -6.76 19.56
CA ALA A 52 5.28 -7.33 20.33
C ALA A 52 6.67 -6.71 20.06
N ARG A 53 6.86 -6.09 18.89
CA ARG A 53 8.13 -5.42 18.54
C ARG A 53 8.15 -3.97 19.03
N PHE A 54 7.02 -3.27 19.00
CA PHE A 54 6.93 -1.90 19.50
C PHE A 54 6.79 -1.82 21.02
N THR A 55 6.09 -2.76 21.67
CA THR A 55 6.05 -2.84 23.15
C THR A 55 7.44 -3.01 23.73
N ARG A 56 8.29 -3.86 23.12
CA ARG A 56 9.70 -4.01 23.55
C ARG A 56 10.51 -2.72 23.42
N LEU A 57 10.24 -1.88 22.42
CA LEU A 57 10.94 -0.59 22.25
C LEU A 57 10.47 0.44 23.27
N VAL A 58 9.18 0.43 23.61
CA VAL A 58 8.60 1.26 24.67
C VAL A 58 9.17 0.84 26.04
N ASP A 59 9.24 -0.46 26.33
CA ASP A 59 9.81 -0.99 27.57
C ASP A 59 11.29 -0.60 27.74
N THR A 60 12.09 -0.68 26.68
CA THR A 60 13.50 -0.25 26.72
C THR A 60 13.67 1.25 26.88
N ALA A 61 12.71 2.04 26.39
CA ALA A 61 12.75 3.49 26.53
C ALA A 61 12.29 3.97 27.92
N ALA A 62 11.36 3.26 28.55
CA ALA A 62 10.92 3.49 29.92
C ALA A 62 11.96 3.07 30.96
N ALA A 63 12.81 2.08 30.65
CA ALA A 63 13.87 1.61 31.54
C ALA A 63 15.07 2.58 31.67
N GLU A 64 15.24 3.53 30.75
CA GLU A 64 16.32 4.52 30.83
C GLU A 64 15.91 5.74 31.66
N LYS A 65 16.49 5.85 32.87
CA LYS A 65 16.36 6.97 33.81
C LYS A 65 16.88 8.28 33.19
N THR A 66 16.06 8.97 32.41
CA THR A 66 16.40 10.25 31.75
C THR A 66 15.41 11.34 32.16
N SER A 67 15.86 12.60 32.21
CA SER A 67 15.12 13.75 32.76
C SER A 67 13.78 14.13 32.12
N ASN A 68 13.35 13.52 31.00
CA ASN A 68 12.07 13.82 30.32
C ASN A 68 11.48 12.56 29.65
N PRO A 69 10.91 11.61 30.42
CA PRO A 69 10.34 10.38 29.88
C PRO A 69 9.18 10.64 28.91
N ASP A 70 8.34 11.64 29.18
CA ASP A 70 7.15 12.01 28.41
C ASP A 70 7.49 12.34 26.94
N LEU A 71 8.43 13.26 26.74
CA LEU A 71 8.83 13.75 25.42
C LEU A 71 9.43 12.63 24.55
N ARG A 72 10.07 11.65 25.19
CA ARG A 72 10.71 10.52 24.54
C ARG A 72 9.69 9.44 24.15
N ILE A 73 8.72 9.17 25.03
CA ILE A 73 7.58 8.28 24.74
C ILE A 73 6.74 8.85 23.58
N GLU A 74 6.46 10.16 23.59
CA GLU A 74 5.74 10.83 22.51
C GLU A 74 6.50 10.73 21.17
N LYS A 75 7.82 10.96 21.18
CA LYS A 75 8.66 10.80 19.99
C LYS A 75 8.64 9.38 19.43
N LEU A 76 8.65 8.35 20.30
CA LEU A 76 8.58 6.96 19.89
C LEU A 76 7.22 6.59 19.30
N LEU A 77 6.14 7.08 19.90
CA LEU A 77 4.79 6.91 19.39
C LEU A 77 4.64 7.56 18.01
N ALA A 78 5.14 8.79 17.84
CA ALA A 78 5.14 9.49 16.56
C ALA A 78 5.95 8.75 15.49
N GLN A 79 7.09 8.14 15.85
CA GLN A 79 7.87 7.30 14.94
C GLN A 79 7.12 6.01 14.55
N ALA A 80 6.42 5.38 15.50
CA ALA A 80 5.60 4.20 15.24
C ALA A 80 4.46 4.50 14.26
N GLU A 81 3.75 5.60 14.49
CA GLU A 81 2.66 6.10 13.64
C GLU A 81 3.16 6.39 12.21
N HIS A 82 4.24 7.15 12.07
CA HIS A 82 4.84 7.44 10.76
C HIS A 82 5.27 6.16 10.02
N GLY A 83 5.87 5.19 10.71
CA GLY A 83 6.26 3.92 10.12
C GLY A 83 5.06 3.12 9.59
N GLY A 84 3.99 3.07 10.37
CA GLY A 84 2.73 2.44 9.98
C GLY A 84 2.09 3.10 8.75
N LEU A 85 1.95 4.42 8.77
CA LEU A 85 1.38 5.20 7.68
C LEU A 85 2.18 5.07 6.37
N ARG A 86 3.52 5.06 6.46
CA ARG A 86 4.38 4.89 5.27
C ARG A 86 4.12 3.56 4.56
N SER A 87 3.89 2.48 5.31
CA SER A 87 3.57 1.18 4.72
C SER A 87 2.20 1.14 4.04
N LEU A 88 1.21 1.88 4.58
CA LEU A 88 -0.12 2.03 3.98
C LEU A 88 -0.09 2.86 2.70
N ASN A 89 0.77 3.89 2.63
CA ASN A 89 0.88 4.75 1.46
C ASN A 89 1.28 4.00 0.20
N SER A 90 2.21 3.03 0.30
CA SER A 90 2.55 2.19 -0.85
C SER A 90 1.33 1.40 -1.34
N VAL A 91 0.59 0.74 -0.44
CA VAL A 91 -0.61 -0.02 -0.84
C VAL A 91 -1.69 0.91 -1.42
N ARG A 92 -1.91 2.08 -0.82
CA ARG A 92 -2.85 3.09 -1.33
C ARG A 92 -2.45 3.63 -2.71
N PHE A 93 -1.16 3.69 -3.02
CA PHE A 93 -0.71 4.02 -4.36
C PHE A 93 -1.18 2.98 -5.38
N ALA A 94 -1.05 1.67 -5.10
CA ALA A 94 -1.57 0.61 -5.97
C ALA A 94 -3.09 0.69 -6.20
N VAL A 95 -3.87 1.10 -5.19
CA VAL A 95 -5.33 1.27 -5.31
C VAL A 95 -5.72 2.19 -6.46
N ARG A 96 -4.95 3.27 -6.65
CA ARG A 96 -5.20 4.25 -7.73
C ARG A 96 -4.43 3.91 -9.00
N ALA A 97 -3.17 3.49 -8.87
CA ALA A 97 -2.31 3.19 -10.00
C ALA A 97 -2.80 2.00 -10.83
N GLY A 98 -3.31 0.94 -10.20
CA GLY A 98 -3.79 -0.26 -10.90
C GLY A 98 -4.88 0.04 -11.94
N PRO A 99 -6.02 0.62 -11.53
CA PRO A 99 -7.09 0.98 -12.47
C PRO A 99 -6.67 2.01 -13.52
N SER A 100 -5.85 3.00 -13.16
CA SER A 100 -5.34 4.00 -14.11
C SER A 100 -4.44 3.39 -15.19
N LEU A 101 -3.56 2.47 -14.81
CA LEU A 101 -2.71 1.75 -15.76
C LEU A 101 -3.52 0.79 -16.63
N GLY A 102 -4.51 0.11 -16.04
CA GLY A 102 -5.46 -0.72 -16.80
C GLY A 102 -6.19 0.08 -17.87
N LEU A 103 -6.70 1.27 -17.52
CA LEU A 103 -7.35 2.19 -18.46
C LEU A 103 -6.41 2.63 -19.59
N MET A 104 -5.18 3.04 -19.28
CA MET A 104 -4.18 3.36 -20.32
C MET A 104 -3.89 2.15 -21.22
N GLY A 105 -3.80 0.96 -20.63
CA GLY A 105 -3.61 -0.30 -21.32
C GLY A 105 -4.76 -0.68 -22.26
N THR A 106 -5.92 -0.03 -22.17
CA THR A 106 -7.04 -0.26 -23.11
C THR A 106 -7.09 0.77 -24.21
N LEU A 107 -6.94 2.04 -23.85
CA LEU A 107 -7.09 3.15 -24.77
C LEU A 107 -6.03 3.12 -25.87
N ILE A 108 -4.81 2.72 -25.55
CA ILE A 108 -3.70 2.66 -26.53
C ILE A 108 -3.94 1.57 -27.60
N PRO A 109 -4.11 0.28 -27.25
CA PRO A 109 -4.36 -0.76 -28.24
C PRO A 109 -5.72 -0.62 -28.92
N MET A 110 -6.78 -0.14 -28.24
CA MET A 110 -8.04 0.14 -28.93
C MET A 110 -7.88 1.21 -30.01
N ALA A 111 -7.14 2.29 -29.75
CA ALA A 111 -6.90 3.31 -30.77
C ALA A 111 -6.19 2.74 -32.01
N ALA A 112 -5.23 1.82 -31.82
CA ALA A 112 -4.57 1.09 -32.90
C ALA A 112 -5.51 0.10 -33.62
N GLY A 113 -6.34 -0.63 -32.88
CA GLY A 113 -7.32 -1.57 -33.45
C GLY A 113 -8.37 -0.87 -34.34
N LEU A 114 -8.90 0.28 -33.89
CA LEU A 114 -9.85 1.06 -34.69
C LEU A 114 -9.21 1.63 -35.97
N SER A 115 -7.91 1.94 -35.97
CA SER A 115 -7.21 2.37 -37.19
C SER A 115 -7.05 1.25 -38.21
N GLY A 116 -6.86 0.00 -37.73
CA GLY A 116 -6.88 -1.22 -38.56
C GLY A 116 -8.25 -1.53 -39.15
N LEU A 117 -9.33 -1.30 -38.39
CA LEU A 117 -10.70 -1.45 -38.87
C LEU A 117 -11.01 -0.53 -40.07
N ALA A 118 -10.47 0.70 -40.07
CA ALA A 118 -10.61 1.61 -41.22
C ALA A 118 -9.99 1.05 -42.51
N ARG A 119 -9.16 0.01 -42.42
CA ARG A 119 -8.54 -0.72 -43.54
C ARG A 119 -9.20 -2.07 -43.83
N GLY A 120 -10.26 -2.44 -43.10
CA GLY A 120 -10.97 -3.71 -43.24
C GLY A 120 -10.34 -4.91 -42.52
N ASP A 121 -9.36 -4.68 -41.63
CA ASP A 121 -8.65 -5.74 -40.91
C ASP A 121 -9.35 -6.09 -39.57
N LEU A 122 -10.35 -6.97 -39.64
CA LEU A 122 -11.05 -7.47 -38.46
C LEU A 122 -10.18 -8.35 -37.55
N PRO A 123 -9.31 -9.24 -38.07
CA PRO A 123 -8.41 -10.03 -37.22
C PRO A 123 -7.51 -9.17 -36.32
N ALA A 124 -6.87 -8.13 -36.87
CA ALA A 124 -6.02 -7.24 -36.08
C ALA A 124 -6.82 -6.47 -35.02
N LEU A 125 -8.05 -6.04 -35.34
CA LEU A 125 -8.95 -5.40 -34.37
C LEU A 125 -9.24 -6.35 -33.19
N ALA A 126 -9.57 -7.61 -33.47
CA ALA A 126 -9.91 -8.58 -32.43
C ALA A 126 -8.74 -8.82 -31.47
N GLU A 127 -7.51 -8.97 -31.99
CA GLU A 127 -6.31 -9.16 -31.18
C GLU A 127 -6.05 -7.98 -30.24
N HIS A 128 -6.12 -6.75 -30.76
CA HIS A 128 -5.95 -5.54 -29.96
C HIS A 128 -7.03 -5.38 -28.87
N MET A 129 -8.28 -5.76 -29.15
CA MET A 129 -9.36 -5.69 -28.15
C MET A 129 -9.20 -6.69 -27.02
N VAL A 130 -8.74 -7.92 -27.30
CA VAL A 130 -8.50 -8.93 -26.25
C VAL A 130 -7.44 -8.43 -25.27
N VAL A 131 -6.34 -7.87 -25.76
CA VAL A 131 -5.28 -7.28 -24.92
C VAL A 131 -5.81 -6.09 -24.13
N ALA A 132 -6.56 -5.20 -24.78
CA ALA A 132 -7.18 -4.04 -24.14
C ALA A 132 -8.07 -4.44 -22.96
N PHE A 133 -9.06 -5.30 -23.17
CA PHE A 133 -9.97 -5.69 -22.09
C PHE A 133 -9.27 -6.41 -20.95
N SER A 134 -8.31 -7.28 -21.28
CA SER A 134 -7.50 -7.98 -20.27
C SER A 134 -6.75 -7.00 -19.37
N ALA A 135 -6.18 -5.93 -19.93
CA ALA A 135 -5.48 -4.89 -19.16
C ALA A 135 -6.40 -4.18 -18.15
N THR A 136 -7.65 -3.85 -18.53
CA THR A 136 -8.64 -3.28 -17.57
C THR A 136 -8.96 -4.27 -16.46
N ILE A 137 -9.29 -5.52 -16.82
CA ILE A 137 -9.69 -6.53 -15.83
C ILE A 137 -8.58 -6.70 -14.79
N VAL A 138 -7.33 -6.81 -15.25
CA VAL A 138 -6.15 -6.90 -14.39
C VAL A 138 -5.96 -5.63 -13.56
N GLY A 139 -6.05 -4.44 -14.16
CA GLY A 139 -5.88 -3.17 -13.45
C GLY A 139 -6.91 -2.95 -12.34
N ILE A 140 -8.19 -3.26 -12.60
CA ILE A 140 -9.26 -3.22 -11.59
C ILE A 140 -9.00 -4.26 -10.50
N ALA A 141 -8.66 -5.49 -10.86
CA ALA A 141 -8.37 -6.54 -9.88
C ALA A 141 -7.26 -6.13 -8.91
N ILE A 142 -6.18 -5.51 -9.42
CA ILE A 142 -5.10 -4.97 -8.57
C ILE A 142 -5.65 -3.89 -7.62
N GLY A 143 -6.43 -2.94 -8.14
CA GLY A 143 -7.02 -1.87 -7.34
C GLY A 143 -7.88 -2.39 -6.20
N VAL A 144 -8.75 -3.37 -6.48
CA VAL A 144 -9.64 -4.01 -5.50
C VAL A 144 -8.84 -4.77 -4.44
N VAL A 145 -7.87 -5.59 -4.84
CA VAL A 145 -7.03 -6.35 -3.90
C VAL A 145 -6.21 -5.42 -3.01
N ALA A 146 -5.57 -4.41 -3.59
CA ALA A 146 -4.81 -3.41 -2.84
C ALA A 146 -5.71 -2.65 -1.85
N HIS A 147 -6.94 -2.32 -2.25
CA HIS A 147 -7.88 -1.59 -1.40
C HIS A 147 -8.30 -2.44 -0.19
N MET A 148 -8.61 -3.72 -0.42
CA MET A 148 -8.93 -4.66 0.65
C MET A 148 -7.77 -4.80 1.65
N ILE A 149 -6.53 -4.91 1.16
CA ILE A 149 -5.33 -4.97 2.02
C ILE A 149 -5.19 -3.67 2.83
N ALA A 150 -5.36 -2.51 2.20
CA ALA A 150 -5.25 -1.22 2.86
C ALA A 150 -6.29 -1.05 3.97
N MET A 151 -7.55 -1.41 3.69
CA MET A 151 -8.67 -1.33 4.64
C MET A 151 -8.38 -2.13 5.91
N VAL A 152 -7.94 -3.39 5.77
CA VAL A 152 -7.66 -4.25 6.92
C VAL A 152 -6.42 -3.77 7.69
N ARG A 153 -5.34 -3.40 6.98
CA ARG A 153 -4.11 -2.89 7.62
C ARG A 153 -4.34 -1.58 8.36
N GLU A 154 -5.21 -0.72 7.86
CA GLU A 154 -5.57 0.53 8.53
C GLU A 154 -6.33 0.28 9.83
N GLY A 155 -7.29 -0.67 9.83
CA GLY A 155 -7.95 -1.10 11.05
C GLY A 155 -6.96 -1.63 12.09
N TRP A 156 -6.01 -2.45 11.66
CA TRP A 156 -4.97 -2.98 12.55
C TRP A 156 -4.02 -1.93 13.09
N LEU A 157 -3.59 -0.99 12.24
CA LEU A 157 -2.70 0.10 12.66
C LEU A 157 -3.37 0.99 13.71
N ARG A 158 -4.66 1.30 13.54
CA ARG A 158 -5.42 2.08 14.52
C ARG A 158 -5.49 1.35 15.87
N GLN A 159 -5.89 0.08 15.86
CA GLN A 159 -5.92 -0.75 17.06
C GLN A 159 -4.56 -0.83 17.77
N ASP A 160 -3.49 -1.09 17.01
CA ASP A 160 -2.14 -1.22 17.57
C ASP A 160 -1.64 0.12 18.16
N LEU A 161 -1.96 1.28 17.53
CA LEU A 161 -1.59 2.60 18.07
C LEU A 161 -2.38 2.98 19.32
N ASP A 162 -3.67 2.65 19.37
CA ASP A 162 -4.50 2.91 20.55
C ASP A 162 -4.02 2.09 21.76
N ASP A 163 -3.67 0.81 21.55
CA ASP A 163 -3.09 -0.06 22.58
C ASP A 163 -1.75 0.51 23.12
N ILE A 164 -0.87 1.00 22.24
CA ILE A 164 0.42 1.60 22.62
C ILE A 164 0.21 2.91 23.39
N ARG A 165 -0.71 3.76 22.96
CA ARG A 165 -1.05 5.03 23.63
C ARG A 165 -1.55 4.80 25.05
N LEU A 166 -2.49 3.86 25.22
CA LEU A 166 -3.03 3.51 26.53
C LEU A 166 -1.93 3.00 27.47
N HIS A 167 -1.03 2.15 26.96
CA HIS A 167 0.08 1.63 27.75
C HIS A 167 1.08 2.73 28.14
N ALA A 168 1.43 3.61 27.20
CA ALA A 168 2.28 4.77 27.45
C ALA A 168 1.71 5.68 28.56
N GLU A 169 0.41 5.96 28.53
CA GLU A 169 -0.24 6.79 29.55
C GLU A 169 -0.24 6.12 30.93
N HIS A 170 -0.47 4.80 30.99
CA HIS A 170 -0.38 4.05 32.24
C HIS A 170 1.03 4.11 32.87
N VAL A 171 2.08 3.95 32.05
CA VAL A 171 3.48 4.02 32.53
C VAL A 171 3.82 5.42 33.03
N LEU A 172 3.41 6.46 32.31
CA LEU A 172 3.62 7.85 32.72
C LEU A 172 2.96 8.17 34.06
N ARG A 173 1.69 7.80 34.24
CA ARG A 173 0.99 7.98 35.53
C ARG A 173 1.64 7.20 36.67
N ALA A 174 2.19 6.02 36.41
CA ALA A 174 2.93 5.26 37.42
C ALA A 174 4.22 5.99 37.86
N HIS A 175 4.92 6.66 36.92
CA HIS A 175 6.08 7.49 37.25
C HIS A 175 5.72 8.75 38.04
N GLU A 176 4.65 9.45 37.67
CA GLU A 176 4.15 10.63 38.40
C GLU A 176 3.75 10.28 39.85
N THR A 177 3.03 9.17 40.03
CA THR A 177 2.59 8.72 41.36
C THR A 177 3.74 8.21 42.22
N ALA A 178 4.79 7.62 41.64
CA ALA A 178 6.01 7.25 42.36
C ALA A 178 6.82 8.49 42.77
N ALA A 179 6.99 9.46 41.88
CA ALA A 179 7.68 10.71 42.17
C ALA A 179 6.95 11.53 43.27
N ALA A 180 5.61 11.53 43.27
CA ALA A 180 4.82 12.18 44.31
C ALA A 180 4.95 11.51 45.69
N ARG A 181 5.31 10.21 45.75
CA ARG A 181 5.53 9.48 47.02
C ARG A 181 6.95 9.62 47.56
N GLU A 182 7.95 9.84 46.71
CA GLU A 182 9.34 10.08 47.13
C GLU A 182 9.58 11.53 47.60
N GLY A 183 8.70 12.46 47.21
CA GLY A 183 8.75 13.88 47.62
C GLY A 183 7.91 14.24 48.85
N ALA A 184 7.23 13.28 49.48
CA ALA A 184 6.40 13.45 50.68
C ALA A 184 7.04 12.77 51.90
#